data_AF-A0A254SCX2-F1
#
_entry.id   AF-A0A254SCX2-F1
#
_cell.length_a   1.000
_cell.length_b   1.000
_cell.length_c   1.000
_cell.angle_alpha   90.00
_cell.angle_beta   90.00
_cell.angle_gamma   90.00
#
_symmetry.space_group_name_H-M   'P 1'
#
loop_
_entity.id
_entity.type
_entity.pdbx_description
1 polymer ?
#
loop_
_entity_poly.entity_id
_entity_poly.type
_entity_poly.pdbx_seq_one_letter_code
_entity_poly.pdbx_strand_id
1 'polypeptide(L)'
;MAEGFSLVNLGKLAEPINTLITKIANAAGILYEPTRIRRKARAEADAELITATNQLKLNDLSRRALKRFIIEESIKQTNIENILDKTFPEISESADPSKLSNEWLLFFFERAKCASDNELQTIWAKILAGETNNHGSFSKSTLRILSEMSQEDATTFMKVASFAFKIDDSDHIFLYEFDDEIVKNLAYLLDP
;
A
#
# COMPACT_ATOMS: atom_id res chain seq x y z
N MET A 1 3.89 -21.62 -22.74
CA MET A 1 5.30 -21.38 -23.09
C MET A 1 5.90 -20.59 -21.94
N ALA A 2 6.82 -21.17 -21.18
CA ALA A 2 7.49 -20.46 -20.09
C ALA A 2 8.59 -19.61 -20.72
N GLU A 3 8.35 -18.30 -20.87
CA GLU A 3 9.40 -17.37 -21.26
C GLU A 3 10.46 -17.33 -20.16
N GLY A 4 11.71 -17.54 -20.56
CA GLY A 4 12.83 -17.72 -19.65
C GLY A 4 13.11 -16.47 -18.83
N PHE A 5 13.01 -16.60 -17.51
CA PHE A 5 13.60 -15.66 -16.55
C PHE A 5 15.14 -15.69 -16.70
N SER A 6 15.68 -14.84 -17.57
CA SER A 6 17.13 -14.68 -17.77
C SER A 6 17.75 -13.94 -16.58
N LEU A 7 18.97 -14.32 -16.18
CA LEU A 7 19.78 -13.61 -15.17
C LEU A 7 20.01 -12.13 -15.53
N VAL A 8 19.94 -11.80 -16.82
CA VAL A 8 20.05 -10.41 -17.32
C VAL A 8 18.81 -9.58 -16.96
N ASN A 9 17.61 -10.18 -16.97
CA ASN A 9 16.36 -9.50 -16.60
C ASN A 9 16.29 -9.25 -15.09
N LEU A 10 16.80 -10.18 -14.27
CA LEU A 10 16.94 -9.98 -12.82
C LEU A 10 17.85 -8.80 -12.47
N GLY A 11 18.91 -8.58 -13.25
CA GLY A 11 19.81 -7.44 -13.08
C GLY A 11 19.14 -6.10 -13.39
N LYS A 12 18.28 -6.05 -14.43
CA LYS A 12 17.53 -4.83 -14.81
C LYS A 12 16.43 -4.47 -13.83
N LEU A 13 15.74 -5.46 -13.24
CA LEU A 13 14.74 -5.22 -12.20
C LEU A 13 15.34 -4.70 -10.89
N ALA A 14 16.62 -5.00 -10.61
CA ALA A 14 17.26 -4.60 -9.37
C ALA A 14 17.42 -3.07 -9.25
N GLU A 15 17.64 -2.36 -10.35
CA GLU A 15 17.85 -0.91 -10.33
C GLU A 15 16.59 -0.12 -9.94
N PRO A 16 15.41 -0.31 -10.58
CA PRO A 16 14.18 0.30 -10.13
C PRO A 16 13.83 -0.06 -8.68
N ILE A 17 13.99 -1.33 -8.29
CA ILE A 17 13.69 -1.76 -6.90
C ILE A 17 14.59 -1.04 -5.89
N ASN A 18 15.91 -0.98 -6.13
CA ASN A 18 16.84 -0.28 -5.23
C ASN A 18 16.56 1.22 -5.16
N THR A 19 16.21 1.83 -6.29
CA THR A 19 15.82 3.24 -6.37
C THR A 19 14.55 3.49 -5.56
N LEU A 20 13.55 2.63 -5.68
CA LEU A 20 12.31 2.70 -4.91
C LEU A 20 12.58 2.56 -3.42
N ILE A 21 13.37 1.57 -2.98
CA ILE A 21 13.74 1.38 -1.57
C ILE A 21 14.42 2.65 -1.02
N THR A 22 15.37 3.20 -1.77
CA THR A 22 16.09 4.43 -1.37
C THR A 22 15.14 5.62 -1.26
N LYS A 23 14.22 5.75 -2.21
CA LYS A 23 13.21 6.81 -2.22
C LYS A 23 12.26 6.70 -1.03
N ILE A 24 11.80 5.48 -0.71
CA ILE A 24 10.95 5.20 0.45
C ILE A 24 11.67 5.56 1.75
N ALA A 25 12.92 5.14 1.90
CA ALA A 25 13.73 5.46 3.07
C ALA A 25 13.89 6.97 3.24
N ASN A 26 14.19 7.70 2.17
CA ASN A 26 14.39 9.15 2.22
C ASN A 26 13.09 9.94 2.41
N ALA A 27 11.98 9.50 1.81
CA ALA A 27 10.71 10.24 1.83
C ALA A 27 9.88 9.96 3.09
N ALA A 28 9.84 8.70 3.52
CA ALA A 28 8.97 8.24 4.60
C ALA A 28 9.73 7.76 5.84
N GLY A 29 11.07 7.72 5.81
CA GLY A 29 11.87 7.19 6.92
C GLY A 29 11.72 5.68 7.13
N ILE A 30 11.08 4.98 6.19
CA ILE A 30 10.80 3.55 6.30
C ILE A 30 12.04 2.78 5.90
N LEU A 31 12.58 2.04 6.86
CA LEU A 31 13.64 1.08 6.60
C LEU A 31 12.99 -0.25 6.21
N TYR A 32 13.29 -0.71 5.00
CA TYR A 32 12.86 -2.02 4.52
C TYR A 32 14.03 -3.00 4.57
N GLU A 33 13.76 -4.20 5.10
CA GLU A 33 14.70 -5.30 5.10
C GLU A 33 14.11 -6.55 4.42
N PRO A 34 14.83 -7.19 3.49
CA PRO A 34 14.42 -8.46 2.93
C PRO A 34 14.26 -9.56 4.00
N THR A 35 13.39 -10.54 3.74
CA THR A 35 13.02 -11.63 4.66
C THR A 35 14.21 -12.35 5.32
N ARG A 36 15.33 -12.51 4.59
CA ARG A 36 16.55 -13.15 5.09
C ARG A 36 17.19 -12.41 6.26
N ILE A 37 17.12 -11.08 6.26
CA ILE A 37 17.69 -10.21 7.31
C ILE A 37 16.72 -10.17 8.50
N ARG A 38 15.42 -9.98 8.22
CA ARG A 38 14.34 -9.95 9.24
C ARG A 38 14.29 -11.16 10.15
N ARG A 39 14.47 -12.37 9.58
CA ARG A 39 14.46 -13.64 10.35
C ARG A 39 15.55 -13.71 11.41
N LYS A 40 16.69 -13.05 11.21
CA LYS A 40 17.80 -13.02 12.16
C LYS A 40 17.61 -11.92 13.21
N ALA A 41 17.06 -10.76 12.81
CA ALA A 41 16.93 -9.58 13.68
C ALA A 41 15.71 -9.61 14.64
N ARG A 42 14.56 -10.15 14.21
CA ARG A 42 13.29 -10.01 14.97
C ARG A 42 13.26 -10.70 16.34
N ALA A 43 13.88 -11.87 16.48
CA ALA A 43 13.81 -12.63 17.74
C ALA A 43 14.69 -12.03 18.86
N GLU A 44 15.79 -11.36 18.49
CA GLU A 44 16.72 -10.74 19.44
C GLU A 44 16.25 -9.32 19.80
N ALA A 45 15.79 -8.53 18.82
CA ALA A 45 15.41 -7.13 19.02
C ALA A 45 14.18 -6.93 19.90
N ASP A 46 13.14 -7.75 19.76
CA ASP A 46 11.92 -7.61 20.56
C ASP A 46 12.17 -7.93 22.04
N ALA A 47 13.00 -8.95 22.31
CA ALA A 47 13.39 -9.32 23.66
C ALA A 47 14.27 -8.23 24.29
N GLU A 48 15.24 -7.69 23.55
CA GLU A 48 16.06 -6.57 23.98
C GLU A 48 15.23 -5.32 24.27
N LEU A 49 14.28 -4.95 23.41
CA LEU A 49 13.36 -3.83 23.63
C LEU A 49 12.54 -4.01 24.91
N ILE A 50 12.00 -5.21 25.16
CA ILE A 50 11.26 -5.50 26.39
C ILE A 50 12.18 -5.39 27.61
N THR A 51 13.42 -5.87 27.53
CA THR A 51 14.37 -5.75 28.65
C THR A 51 14.79 -4.29 28.89
N ALA A 52 15.05 -3.52 27.84
CA ALA A 52 15.42 -2.11 27.92
C ALA A 52 14.27 -1.26 28.48
N THR A 53 13.03 -1.53 28.08
CA THR A 53 11.85 -0.82 28.62
C THR A 53 11.62 -1.10 30.11
N ASN A 54 11.95 -2.30 30.60
CA ASN A 54 11.89 -2.64 32.03
C ASN A 54 12.98 -1.93 32.86
N GLN A 55 14.12 -1.61 32.26
CA GLN A 55 15.22 -0.89 32.94
C GLN A 55 14.93 0.61 33.11
N LEU A 56 13.95 1.17 32.38
CA LEU A 56 13.52 2.55 32.55
C LEU A 56 12.71 2.70 33.84
N LYS A 57 13.02 3.72 34.65
CA LYS A 57 12.23 4.10 35.84
C LYS A 57 10.90 4.76 35.45
N LEU A 58 10.01 4.01 34.81
CA LEU A 58 8.68 4.46 34.40
C LEU A 58 7.63 4.07 35.44
N ASN A 59 6.64 4.95 35.64
CA ASN A 59 5.42 4.60 36.35
C ASN A 59 4.57 3.59 35.54
N ASP A 60 3.58 2.96 36.18
CA ASP A 60 2.80 1.89 35.55
C ASP A 60 1.97 2.34 34.34
N LEU A 61 1.51 3.60 34.31
CA LEU A 61 0.79 4.14 33.16
C LEU A 61 1.73 4.30 31.96
N SER A 62 2.89 4.92 32.16
CA SER A 62 3.90 5.11 31.12
C SER A 62 4.42 3.78 30.58
N ARG A 63 4.61 2.78 31.44
CA ARG A 63 5.03 1.44 31.01
C ARG A 63 3.99 0.79 30.10
N ARG A 64 2.70 0.87 30.44
CA ARG A 64 1.61 0.34 29.60
C ARG A 64 1.49 1.10 28.28
N ALA A 65 1.59 2.42 28.31
CA ALA A 65 1.53 3.25 27.11
C ALA A 65 2.68 2.93 26.14
N LEU A 66 3.90 2.82 26.66
CA LEU A 66 5.08 2.48 25.86
C LEU A 66 4.98 1.07 25.25
N LYS A 67 4.55 0.08 26.05
CA LYS A 67 4.34 -1.28 25.55
C LYS A 67 3.32 -1.32 24.41
N ARG A 68 2.19 -0.62 24.56
CA ARG A 68 1.18 -0.51 23.50
C ARG A 68 1.75 0.14 22.25
N PHE A 69 2.44 1.25 22.41
CA PHE A 69 3.07 1.97 21.30
C PHE A 69 4.04 1.08 20.51
N ILE A 70 4.93 0.37 21.19
CA ILE A 70 5.89 -0.55 20.54
C ILE A 70 5.13 -1.62 19.73
N ILE A 71 4.12 -2.26 20.33
CA ILE A 71 3.34 -3.28 19.62
C ILE A 71 2.62 -2.70 18.39
N GLU A 72 1.97 -1.55 18.54
CA GLU A 72 1.25 -0.88 17.45
C GLU A 72 2.20 -0.50 16.30
N GLU A 73 3.36 0.06 16.59
CA GLU A 73 4.35 0.42 15.57
C GLU A 73 4.99 -0.82 14.91
N SER A 74 5.25 -1.90 15.66
CA SER A 74 5.73 -3.17 15.08
C SER A 74 4.73 -3.81 14.12
N ILE A 75 3.43 -3.72 14.42
CA ILE A 75 2.36 -4.19 13.52
C ILE A 75 2.33 -3.34 12.25
N LYS A 76 2.33 -2.00 12.38
CA LYS A 76 2.34 -1.07 11.25
C LYS A 76 3.54 -1.28 10.34
N GLN A 77 4.73 -1.44 10.91
CA GLN A 77 5.95 -1.73 10.17
C GLN A 77 5.85 -3.07 9.43
N THR A 78 5.31 -4.10 10.08
CA THR A 78 5.10 -5.41 9.43
C THR A 78 4.12 -5.29 8.25
N ASN A 79 3.05 -4.52 8.39
CA ASN A 79 2.10 -4.28 7.30
C ASN A 79 2.77 -3.59 6.11
N ILE A 80 3.57 -2.54 6.36
CA ILE A 80 4.35 -1.84 5.33
C ILE A 80 5.26 -2.82 4.60
N GLU A 81 6.06 -3.60 5.33
CA GLU A 81 6.98 -4.57 4.72
C GLU A 81 6.24 -5.61 3.89
N ASN A 82 5.11 -6.12 4.38
CA ASN A 82 4.29 -7.09 3.66
C ASN A 82 3.69 -6.53 2.36
N ILE A 83 3.42 -5.21 2.31
CA ILE A 83 2.97 -4.51 1.11
C ILE A 83 4.15 -4.37 0.14
N LEU A 84 5.33 -3.99 0.64
CA LEU A 84 6.54 -3.87 -0.18
C LEU A 84 6.94 -5.21 -0.80
N ASP A 85 6.90 -6.30 -0.02
CA ASP A 85 7.15 -7.66 -0.49
C ASP A 85 6.24 -8.04 -1.68
N LYS A 86 4.98 -7.60 -1.66
CA LYS A 86 4.00 -7.80 -2.74
C LYS A 86 4.17 -6.81 -3.89
N THR A 87 4.75 -5.65 -3.63
CA THR A 87 4.94 -4.59 -4.63
C THR A 87 6.09 -4.92 -5.56
N PHE A 88 7.23 -5.37 -5.03
CA PHE A 88 8.46 -5.55 -5.83
C PHE A 88 8.32 -6.49 -7.04
N PRO A 89 7.58 -7.61 -6.97
CA PRO A 89 7.35 -8.47 -8.14
C PRO A 89 6.55 -7.81 -9.26
N GLU A 90 5.78 -6.77 -8.94
CA GLU A 90 4.91 -6.04 -9.89
C GLU A 90 5.62 -4.81 -10.51
N ILE A 91 6.87 -4.53 -10.11
CA ILE A 91 7.65 -3.43 -10.67
C ILE A 91 8.21 -3.84 -12.04
N SER A 92 7.96 -2.99 -13.03
CA SER A 92 8.47 -3.17 -14.39
C SER A 92 9.95 -2.77 -14.50
N GLU A 93 10.69 -3.38 -15.43
CA GLU A 93 12.07 -3.00 -15.73
C GLU A 93 12.20 -1.54 -16.22
N SER A 94 11.14 -1.00 -16.83
CA SER A 94 11.09 0.37 -17.33
C SER A 94 10.59 1.38 -16.30
N ALA A 95 10.28 0.96 -15.07
CA ALA A 95 9.79 1.85 -14.04
C ALA A 95 10.84 2.91 -13.70
N ASP A 96 10.37 4.12 -13.38
CA ASP A 96 11.21 5.22 -12.94
C ASP A 96 10.75 5.75 -11.56
N PRO A 97 11.11 5.06 -10.47
CA PRO A 97 10.74 5.45 -9.11
C PRO A 97 11.29 6.82 -8.69
N SER A 98 12.28 7.38 -9.41
CA SER A 98 12.83 8.69 -9.10
C SER A 98 11.79 9.81 -9.24
N LYS A 99 10.80 9.61 -10.12
CA LYS A 99 9.69 10.53 -10.37
C LYS A 99 8.63 10.53 -9.28
N LEU A 100 8.58 9.52 -8.40
CA LEU A 100 7.59 9.47 -7.32
C LEU A 100 7.70 10.70 -6.40
N SER A 101 6.56 11.32 -6.14
CA SER A 101 6.46 12.42 -5.16
C SER A 101 6.70 11.88 -3.76
N ASN A 102 7.58 12.56 -3.01
CA ASN A 102 7.81 12.23 -1.59
C ASN A 102 6.53 12.42 -0.77
N GLU A 103 5.77 13.46 -1.07
CA GLU A 103 4.50 13.76 -0.40
C GLU A 103 3.43 12.72 -0.72
N TRP A 104 3.44 12.15 -1.92
CA TRP A 104 2.57 11.04 -2.27
C TRP A 104 2.95 9.77 -1.50
N LEU A 105 4.25 9.43 -1.46
CA LEU A 105 4.74 8.27 -0.72
C LEU A 105 4.41 8.37 0.78
N LEU A 106 4.64 9.53 1.39
CA LEU A 106 4.27 9.76 2.80
C LEU A 106 2.75 9.55 3.00
N PHE A 107 1.93 10.12 2.11
CA PHE A 107 0.48 10.00 2.19
C PHE A 107 -0.02 8.56 2.00
N PHE A 108 0.65 7.80 1.14
CA PHE A 108 0.42 6.37 0.90
C PHE A 108 0.72 5.56 2.15
N PHE A 109 1.94 5.65 2.71
CA PHE A 109 2.34 4.80 3.83
C PHE A 109 1.61 5.14 5.13
N GLU A 110 1.23 6.40 5.33
CA GLU A 110 0.39 6.79 6.48
C GLU A 110 -0.95 6.04 6.53
N ARG A 111 -1.47 5.60 5.37
CA ARG A 111 -2.72 4.82 5.27
C ARG A 111 -2.47 3.33 5.19
N ALA A 112 -1.55 2.94 4.31
CA ALA A 112 -1.22 1.55 4.02
C ALA A 112 -0.73 0.80 5.29
N LYS A 113 -0.10 1.49 6.25
CA LYS A 113 0.38 0.88 7.51
C LYS A 113 -0.71 0.23 8.36
N CYS A 114 -1.97 0.59 8.17
CA CYS A 114 -3.10 0.00 8.88
C CYS A 114 -3.66 -1.28 8.20
N ALA A 115 -3.25 -1.59 6.96
CA ALA A 115 -3.76 -2.73 6.20
C ALA A 115 -3.18 -4.06 6.71
N SER A 116 -3.98 -4.79 7.50
CA SER A 116 -3.52 -6.00 8.19
C SER A 116 -3.95 -7.30 7.49
N ASP A 117 -5.04 -7.28 6.72
CA ASP A 117 -5.46 -8.43 5.92
C ASP A 117 -4.72 -8.50 4.58
N ASN A 118 -4.62 -9.72 4.04
CA ASN A 118 -3.80 -9.99 2.86
C ASN A 118 -4.37 -9.36 1.58
N GLU A 119 -5.69 -9.32 1.44
CA GLU A 119 -6.37 -8.78 0.27
C GLU A 119 -6.13 -7.27 0.16
N LEU A 120 -6.34 -6.53 1.26
CA LEU A 120 -6.09 -5.10 1.31
C LEU A 120 -4.61 -4.78 1.09
N GLN A 121 -3.69 -5.55 1.70
CA GLN A 121 -2.26 -5.39 1.42
C GLN A 121 -1.92 -5.60 -0.06
N THR A 122 -2.61 -6.53 -0.74
CA THR A 122 -2.43 -6.76 -2.18
C THR A 122 -2.95 -5.58 -3.00
N ILE A 123 -4.08 -4.97 -2.61
CA ILE A 123 -4.59 -3.75 -3.26
C ILE A 123 -3.59 -2.60 -3.10
N TRP A 124 -3.10 -2.36 -1.88
CA TRP A 124 -2.09 -1.31 -1.63
C TRP A 124 -0.80 -1.57 -2.42
N ALA A 125 -0.35 -2.83 -2.52
CA ALA A 125 0.82 -3.20 -3.31
C ALA A 125 0.65 -2.89 -4.81
N LYS A 126 -0.52 -3.22 -5.37
CA LYS A 126 -0.86 -2.90 -6.77
C LYS A 126 -0.90 -1.40 -7.04
N ILE A 127 -1.41 -0.62 -6.09
CA ILE A 127 -1.45 0.84 -6.21
C ILE A 127 -0.03 1.41 -6.20
N LEU A 128 0.83 0.97 -5.26
CA LEU A 128 2.22 1.42 -5.22
C LEU A 128 2.97 1.02 -6.49
N ALA A 129 2.81 -0.23 -6.95
CA ALA A 129 3.44 -0.70 -8.17
C ALA A 129 2.95 0.08 -9.40
N GLY A 130 1.64 0.33 -9.50
CA GLY A 130 1.06 1.08 -10.61
C GLY A 130 1.53 2.54 -10.65
N GLU A 131 1.58 3.23 -9.50
CA GLU A 131 2.14 4.59 -9.43
C GLU A 131 3.64 4.63 -9.72
N THR A 132 4.38 3.58 -9.32
CA THR A 132 5.83 3.46 -9.59
C THR A 132 6.10 3.20 -11.08
N ASN A 133 5.31 2.32 -11.70
CA ASN A 133 5.42 1.97 -13.11
C ASN A 133 4.96 3.12 -14.00
N ASN A 134 3.85 3.76 -13.63
CA ASN A 134 3.19 4.81 -14.39
C ASN A 134 2.85 5.98 -13.47
N HIS A 135 3.72 6.98 -13.45
CA HIS A 135 3.57 8.14 -12.56
C HIS A 135 2.28 8.91 -12.84
N GLY A 136 1.54 9.28 -11.80
CA GLY A 136 0.25 9.98 -11.89
C GLY A 136 -0.97 9.08 -12.08
N SER A 137 -0.82 7.75 -11.98
CA SER A 137 -1.92 6.79 -12.11
C SER A 137 -2.91 6.85 -10.94
N PHE A 138 -2.43 7.17 -9.74
CA PHE A 138 -3.21 7.17 -8.51
C PHE A 138 -3.07 8.49 -7.78
N SER A 139 -4.15 9.26 -7.69
CA SER A 139 -4.17 10.52 -6.93
C SER A 139 -4.22 10.29 -5.41
N LYS A 140 -3.81 11.28 -4.62
CA LYS A 140 -4.03 11.27 -3.15
C LYS A 140 -5.50 11.11 -2.76
N SER A 141 -6.43 11.60 -3.59
CA SER A 141 -7.86 11.40 -3.38
C SER A 141 -8.22 9.91 -3.46
N THR A 142 -7.63 9.18 -4.42
CA THR A 142 -7.81 7.73 -4.55
C THR A 142 -7.36 7.00 -3.28
N LEU A 143 -6.18 7.35 -2.76
CA LEU A 143 -5.65 6.76 -1.53
C LEU A 143 -6.54 7.04 -0.31
N ARG A 144 -7.08 8.25 -0.20
CA ARG A 144 -8.01 8.63 0.88
C ARG A 144 -9.31 7.83 0.80
N ILE A 145 -9.94 7.79 -0.38
CA ILE A 145 -11.18 7.05 -0.60
C ILE A 145 -10.97 5.58 -0.25
N LEU A 146 -9.90 4.97 -0.75
CA LEU A 146 -9.59 3.57 -0.44
C LEU A 146 -9.41 3.32 1.06
N SER A 147 -8.74 4.23 1.79
CA SER A 147 -8.50 4.06 3.22
C SER A 147 -9.75 4.14 4.09
N GLU A 148 -10.83 4.69 3.56
CA GLU A 148 -12.11 4.90 4.26
C GLU A 148 -13.20 3.92 3.77
N MET A 149 -12.94 3.21 2.67
CA MET A 149 -13.89 2.34 2.00
C MET A 149 -14.20 1.10 2.85
N SER A 150 -15.47 0.90 3.19
CA SER A 150 -15.93 -0.36 3.79
C SER A 150 -16.00 -1.48 2.75
N GLN A 151 -16.17 -2.73 3.20
CA GLN A 151 -16.39 -3.86 2.28
C GLN A 151 -17.66 -3.68 1.43
N GLU A 152 -18.70 -3.08 2.01
CA GLU A 152 -19.95 -2.76 1.32
C GLU A 152 -19.73 -1.68 0.25
N ASP A 153 -19.00 -0.62 0.58
CA ASP A 153 -18.62 0.45 -0.36
C ASP A 153 -17.78 -0.11 -1.50
N ALA A 154 -16.81 -0.97 -1.21
CA ALA A 154 -15.96 -1.60 -2.21
C ALA A 154 -16.76 -2.51 -3.15
N THR A 155 -17.68 -3.29 -2.59
CA THR A 155 -18.55 -4.17 -3.39
C THR A 155 -19.46 -3.35 -4.31
N THR A 156 -20.02 -2.26 -3.79
CA THR A 156 -20.86 -1.35 -4.57
C THR A 156 -20.06 -0.64 -5.65
N PHE A 157 -18.88 -0.14 -5.32
CA PHE A 157 -17.96 0.48 -6.27
C PHE A 157 -17.58 -0.48 -7.39
N MET A 158 -17.23 -1.74 -7.09
CA MET A 158 -16.92 -2.74 -8.11
C MET A 158 -18.10 -3.04 -9.04
N LYS A 159 -19.33 -3.10 -8.51
CA LYS A 159 -20.54 -3.25 -9.34
C LYS A 159 -20.68 -2.07 -10.30
N VAL A 160 -20.56 -0.84 -9.80
CA VAL A 160 -20.65 0.37 -10.64
C VAL A 160 -19.53 0.38 -11.68
N ALA A 161 -18.29 0.11 -11.28
CA ALA A 161 -17.13 0.06 -12.17
C ALA A 161 -17.25 -1.03 -13.25
N SER A 162 -17.99 -2.12 -13.00
CA SER A 162 -18.23 -3.17 -14.01
C SER A 162 -19.09 -2.71 -15.18
N PHE A 163 -19.79 -1.58 -15.05
CA PHE A 163 -20.51 -0.93 -16.14
C PHE A 163 -19.66 0.08 -16.93
N ALA A 164 -18.37 0.19 -16.62
CA ALA A 164 -17.43 0.98 -17.40
C ALA A 164 -17.01 0.21 -18.67
N PHE A 165 -16.97 0.90 -19.80
CA PHE A 165 -16.54 0.38 -21.10
C PHE A 165 -15.85 1.48 -21.89
N LYS A 166 -15.02 1.08 -22.86
CA LYS A 166 -14.32 2.03 -23.73
C LYS A 166 -15.03 2.16 -25.08
N ILE A 167 -15.21 3.40 -25.54
CA ILE A 167 -15.55 3.75 -26.93
C ILE A 167 -14.50 4.76 -27.39
N ASP A 168 -13.83 4.48 -28.50
CA ASP A 168 -12.84 5.36 -29.14
C ASP A 168 -11.81 5.95 -28.16
N ASP A 169 -11.14 5.06 -27.40
CA ASP A 169 -10.15 5.36 -26.36
C ASP A 169 -10.63 6.26 -25.20
N SER A 170 -11.92 6.58 -25.15
CA SER A 170 -12.55 7.30 -24.06
C SER A 170 -13.26 6.32 -23.12
N ASP A 171 -13.09 6.52 -21.81
CA ASP A 171 -13.78 5.74 -20.79
C ASP A 171 -15.21 6.27 -20.61
N HIS A 172 -16.19 5.38 -20.76
CA HIS A 172 -17.62 5.67 -20.58
C HIS A 172 -18.19 4.75 -19.50
N ILE A 173 -19.20 5.24 -18.78
CA ILE A 173 -19.97 4.43 -17.82
C ILE A 173 -21.43 4.49 -18.26
N PHE A 174 -22.06 3.32 -18.45
CA PHE A 174 -23.48 3.26 -18.78
C PHE A 174 -24.26 3.17 -17.47
N LEU A 175 -24.81 4.30 -17.04
CA LEU A 175 -25.79 4.32 -15.95
C LEU A 175 -27.17 4.15 -16.59
N TYR A 176 -27.60 2.90 -16.77
CA TYR A 176 -28.99 2.61 -17.11
C TYR A 176 -29.84 2.70 -15.84
N GLU A 177 -30.98 3.37 -15.91
CA GLU A 177 -31.97 3.45 -14.82
C GLU A 177 -32.55 2.05 -14.55
N PHE A 178 -31.83 1.26 -13.74
CA PHE A 178 -32.38 0.05 -13.15
C PHE A 178 -33.31 0.45 -11.99
N ASP A 179 -34.28 -0.41 -11.71
CA ASP A 179 -35.08 -0.36 -10.48
C ASP A 179 -34.24 -0.60 -9.20
N ASP A 180 -32.92 -0.73 -9.35
CA ASP A 180 -31.93 -0.88 -8.29
C ASP A 180 -31.78 0.43 -7.50
N GLU A 181 -32.02 0.33 -6.20
CA GLU A 181 -32.06 1.45 -5.26
C GLU A 181 -30.74 2.25 -5.24
N ILE A 182 -29.61 1.60 -5.52
CA ILE A 182 -28.28 2.24 -5.59
C ILE A 182 -28.20 3.22 -6.77
N VAL A 183 -28.73 2.83 -7.93
CA VAL A 183 -28.70 3.67 -9.14
C VAL A 183 -29.66 4.84 -8.99
N LYS A 184 -30.84 4.63 -8.36
CA LYS A 184 -31.78 5.71 -8.04
C LYS A 184 -31.17 6.75 -7.08
N ASN A 185 -30.47 6.30 -6.06
CA ASN A 185 -29.82 7.19 -5.10
C ASN A 185 -28.66 8.00 -5.74
N LEU A 186 -27.89 7.37 -6.63
CA LEU A 186 -26.86 8.07 -7.40
C LEU A 186 -27.47 9.06 -8.41
N ALA A 187 -28.53 8.69 -9.12
CA ALA A 187 -29.25 9.59 -10.03
C ALA A 187 -29.82 10.81 -9.29
N TYR A 188 -30.39 10.61 -8.09
CA TYR A 188 -30.88 11.71 -7.24
C TYR A 188 -29.80 12.71 -6.82
N LEU A 189 -28.56 12.25 -6.60
CA LEU A 189 -27.41 13.11 -6.27
C LEU A 189 -26.82 13.85 -7.48
N LEU A 190 -27.13 13.39 -8.69
CA LEU A 190 -26.61 13.92 -9.96
C LEU A 190 -27.62 14.84 -10.67
N ASP A 191 -28.86 14.90 -10.19
CA ASP A 191 -29.87 15.85 -10.66
C ASP A 191 -29.61 17.23 -10.00
N PRO A 192 -29.41 18.31 -10.79
CA PRO A 192 -28.97 19.62 -10.29
C PRO A 192 -30.00 20.42 -9.49
#